data_AF-A0A3D8QEC4-F1
#
_entry.id   AF-A0A3D8QEC4-F1
#
_cell.length_a   1.000
_cell.length_b   1.000
_cell.length_c   1.000
_cell.angle_alpha   90.00
_cell.angle_beta   90.00
_cell.angle_gamma   90.00
#
_symmetry.space_group_name_H-M   'P 1'
#
loop_
_entity.id
_entity.type
_entity.pdbx_description
1 polymer ?
#
loop_
_entity_poly.entity_id
_entity_poly.type
_entity_poly.pdbx_seq_one_letter_code
_entity_poly.pdbx_strand_id
1 'polypeptide(L)'
;MDSGSKHELTTTSVRHADDSLNGNPCPAYDKGNTTRQLCILGISISWIVSIICVGLGLHTLARDPEGGEAFFPPMSKGAHVAIPLALNVIVTFCTDCLGYAHSTSLRWALWHEGRLAFTSNLRIFTSSKSSWPNRWYSNFLGAISLIACYTATSQILMPSSTAYFQNGNDHVTRRTSLNGVAVLALGLGILFQAIISTACLASHPERILTWSSSPLTTTLASLQNGLQHRDGRCMMSAESTNKPSIAVEAKTRQPSAYRTDPSVRYIVFILWALFALCLLWAVVVLVVNKHVYGRDDFSPSLFAGDVWFGVTQSGSLVSEHVVTLFLIGAWQALVTLSTHIVELLVNRSRDEGLWRKVASNKGSSPGTQIRYNSFVVALSSWQTLTLFAFKPIIHWVFGLGLYQDETAQILVEMSYLALFLLSVVTFFLAGFGTSLALQRPKGNLPSSWGHIQTLADLVDDWADGTRLCWGDKGANPDGTRHAGTSGTQELVGEIQTGCCYG
;
A
#
# COMPACT_ATOMS: atom_id res chain seq x y z
N MET A 1 -53.36 -43.49 14.33
CA MET A 1 -52.12 -44.25 14.57
C MET A 1 -51.16 -43.90 13.46
N ASP A 2 -49.89 -43.76 13.83
CA ASP A 2 -48.71 -43.40 13.04
C ASP A 2 -48.43 -41.91 12.74
N SER A 3 -47.65 -41.37 13.69
CA SER A 3 -46.71 -40.26 13.57
C SER A 3 -45.63 -40.54 12.53
N GLY A 4 -45.34 -39.56 11.67
CA GLY A 4 -44.26 -39.61 10.68
C GLY A 4 -43.40 -38.34 10.68
N SER A 5 -42.40 -38.34 11.56
CA SER A 5 -41.09 -37.66 11.55
C SER A 5 -40.86 -36.40 10.69
N LYS A 6 -40.56 -35.28 11.39
CA LYS A 6 -39.85 -34.10 10.86
C LYS A 6 -38.36 -34.44 10.72
N HIS A 7 -37.79 -34.22 9.54
CA HIS A 7 -36.34 -34.18 9.36
C HIS A 7 -35.76 -32.90 9.97
N GLU A 8 -35.19 -33.02 11.17
CA GLU A 8 -34.26 -32.06 11.75
C GLU A 8 -32.88 -32.25 11.10
N LEU A 9 -32.42 -31.24 10.37
CA LEU A 9 -31.04 -31.12 9.90
C LEU A 9 -30.15 -30.88 11.13
N THR A 10 -29.59 -31.97 11.65
CA THR A 10 -28.60 -31.95 12.71
C THR A 10 -27.33 -31.26 12.18
N THR A 11 -27.05 -30.08 12.71
CA THR A 11 -25.74 -29.42 12.60
C THR A 11 -24.69 -30.35 13.22
N THR A 12 -23.99 -31.08 12.36
CA THR A 12 -22.74 -31.77 12.70
C THR A 12 -21.73 -30.72 13.16
N SER A 13 -21.52 -30.65 14.47
CA SER A 13 -20.39 -29.95 15.05
C SER A 13 -19.11 -30.62 14.56
N VAL A 14 -18.31 -29.86 13.82
CA VAL A 14 -16.99 -30.28 13.39
C VAL A 14 -16.09 -30.26 14.64
N ARG A 15 -15.95 -31.43 15.27
CA ARG A 15 -14.74 -31.78 16.02
C ARG A 15 -13.57 -31.76 15.03
N HIS A 16 -12.50 -31.04 15.35
CA HIS A 16 -11.10 -31.47 15.21
C HIS A 16 -10.16 -30.26 15.36
N ALA A 17 -9.60 -30.12 16.56
CA ALA A 17 -8.31 -29.48 16.83
C ALA A 17 -7.72 -30.09 18.13
N ASP A 18 -7.90 -31.39 18.33
CA ASP A 18 -7.17 -32.16 19.34
C ASP A 18 -6.07 -32.90 18.58
N ASP A 19 -4.90 -32.26 18.46
CA ASP A 19 -3.57 -32.86 18.29
C ASP A 19 -2.55 -31.72 18.12
N SER A 20 -2.51 -30.81 19.11
CA SER A 20 -1.31 -30.00 19.32
C SER A 20 -0.48 -30.71 20.39
N LEU A 21 0.73 -31.08 20.00
CA LEU A 21 1.77 -31.63 20.87
C LEU A 21 1.79 -30.82 22.19
N ASN A 22 1.45 -31.49 23.30
CA ASN A 22 1.40 -31.00 24.69
C ASN A 22 0.10 -30.41 25.26
N GLY A 23 -1.09 -30.68 24.70
CA GLY A 23 -2.35 -30.61 25.46
C GLY A 23 -2.75 -29.27 26.09
N ASN A 24 -2.03 -28.19 25.78
CA ASN A 24 -2.33 -26.84 26.23
C ASN A 24 -3.09 -26.11 25.12
N PRO A 25 -4.28 -25.54 25.40
CA PRO A 25 -5.02 -24.78 24.42
C PRO A 25 -4.20 -23.58 23.94
N CYS A 26 -4.13 -23.37 22.62
CA CYS A 26 -3.44 -22.22 22.04
C CYS A 26 -3.92 -20.90 22.68
N PRO A 27 -3.02 -19.93 22.93
CA PRO A 27 -3.39 -18.68 23.59
C PRO A 27 -4.35 -17.86 22.75
N ALA A 28 -5.20 -17.04 23.39
CA ALA A 28 -6.08 -16.13 22.66
C ALA A 28 -5.26 -15.09 21.86
N TYR A 29 -5.53 -14.98 20.56
CA TYR A 29 -4.90 -13.98 19.70
C TYR A 29 -5.46 -12.57 19.96
N ASP A 30 -4.66 -11.53 19.66
CA ASP A 30 -5.11 -10.14 19.74
C ASP A 30 -6.10 -9.82 18.61
N LYS A 31 -7.31 -9.37 18.95
CA LYS A 31 -8.33 -8.93 17.99
C LYS A 31 -7.99 -7.59 17.32
N GLY A 32 -7.07 -6.81 17.90
CA GLY A 32 -6.62 -5.53 17.34
C GLY A 32 -7.61 -4.39 17.52
N ASN A 33 -8.30 -4.32 18.67
CA ASN A 33 -9.37 -3.35 18.93
C ASN A 33 -8.94 -1.88 18.72
N THR A 34 -7.73 -1.51 19.17
CA THR A 34 -7.19 -0.16 18.95
C THR A 34 -7.00 0.15 17.47
N THR A 35 -6.47 -0.80 16.71
CA THR A 35 -6.30 -0.65 15.26
C THR A 35 -7.64 -0.54 14.54
N ARG A 36 -8.66 -1.29 14.99
CA ARG A 36 -10.04 -1.14 14.50
C ARG A 36 -10.59 0.25 14.77
N GLN A 37 -10.43 0.79 16.00
CA GLN A 37 -10.89 2.13 16.35
C GLN A 37 -10.21 3.23 15.52
N LEU A 38 -8.89 3.14 15.34
CA LEU A 38 -8.15 4.08 14.49
C LEU A 38 -8.59 4.00 13.02
N CYS A 39 -8.89 2.80 12.53
CA CYS A 39 -9.41 2.60 11.19
C CYS A 39 -10.80 3.24 11.02
N ILE A 40 -11.68 3.09 12.00
CA ILE A 40 -12.99 3.77 12.04
C ILE A 40 -12.81 5.29 12.05
N LEU A 41 -11.89 5.82 12.87
CA LEU A 41 -11.57 7.25 12.90
C LEU A 41 -11.09 7.75 11.53
N GLY A 42 -10.17 7.04 10.89
CA GLY A 42 -9.66 7.39 9.55
C GLY A 42 -10.74 7.37 8.46
N ILE A 43 -11.67 6.41 8.53
CA ILE A 43 -12.84 6.37 7.64
C ILE A 43 -13.75 7.57 7.89
N SER A 44 -14.04 7.91 9.14
CA SER A 44 -14.86 9.09 9.50
C SER A 44 -14.25 10.40 9.01
N ILE A 45 -12.94 10.59 9.18
CA ILE A 45 -12.21 11.75 8.65
C ILE A 45 -12.34 11.81 7.11
N SER A 46 -12.16 10.67 6.45
CA SER A 46 -12.26 10.59 4.98
C SER A 46 -13.67 10.92 4.47
N TRP A 47 -14.72 10.52 5.18
CA TRP A 47 -16.10 10.94 4.89
C TRP A 47 -16.26 12.45 4.97
N ILE A 48 -15.78 13.08 6.05
CA ILE A 48 -15.86 14.54 6.22
C ILE A 48 -15.12 15.26 5.08
N VAL A 49 -13.88 14.86 4.79
CA VAL A 49 -13.08 15.43 3.69
C VAL A 49 -13.81 15.28 2.37
N SER A 50 -14.36 14.09 2.07
CA SER A 50 -15.09 13.84 0.82
C SER A 50 -16.32 14.73 0.66
N ILE A 51 -17.12 14.91 1.72
CA ILE A 51 -18.33 15.74 1.70
C ILE A 51 -17.97 17.21 1.49
N ILE A 52 -16.92 17.69 2.15
CA ILE A 52 -16.41 19.06 1.97
C ILE A 52 -15.96 19.28 0.53
N CYS A 53 -15.16 18.35 -0.03
CA CYS A 53 -14.69 18.45 -1.41
C CYS A 53 -15.84 18.39 -2.42
N VAL A 54 -16.81 17.47 -2.26
CA VAL A 54 -17.98 17.40 -3.15
C VAL A 54 -18.80 18.69 -3.07
N GLY A 55 -19.08 19.18 -1.86
CA GLY A 55 -19.83 20.41 -1.66
C GLY A 55 -19.12 21.64 -2.26
N LEU A 56 -17.81 21.75 -2.06
CA LEU A 56 -17.01 22.84 -2.62
C LEU A 56 -16.94 22.76 -4.15
N GLY A 57 -16.72 21.57 -4.72
CA GLY A 57 -16.68 21.37 -6.16
C GLY A 57 -18.02 21.71 -6.84
N LEU A 58 -19.13 21.23 -6.28
CA LEU A 58 -20.47 21.57 -6.76
C LEU A 58 -20.77 23.07 -6.61
N HIS A 59 -20.36 23.69 -5.51
CA HIS A 59 -20.53 25.13 -5.31
C HIS A 59 -19.78 25.96 -6.35
N THR A 60 -18.51 25.59 -6.65
CA THR A 60 -17.72 26.26 -7.68
C THR A 60 -18.36 26.13 -9.06
N LEU A 61 -18.78 24.90 -9.44
CA LEU A 61 -19.45 24.64 -10.72
C LEU A 61 -20.81 25.35 -10.85
N ALA A 62 -21.55 25.51 -9.74
CA ALA A 62 -22.83 26.21 -9.76
C ALA A 62 -22.66 27.74 -9.86
N ARG A 63 -21.56 28.29 -9.33
CA ARG A 63 -21.29 29.73 -9.33
C ARG A 63 -20.75 30.21 -10.69
N ASP A 64 -19.98 29.37 -11.36
CA ASP A 64 -19.45 29.63 -12.69
C ASP A 64 -19.71 28.42 -13.60
N PRO A 65 -20.90 28.33 -14.23
CA PRO A 65 -21.28 27.18 -15.05
C PRO A 65 -20.47 27.06 -16.35
N GLU A 66 -19.90 28.16 -16.83
CA GLU A 66 -19.16 28.21 -18.09
C GLU A 66 -17.68 27.90 -17.90
N GLY A 67 -17.05 28.42 -16.84
CA GLY A 67 -15.65 28.18 -16.50
C GLY A 67 -15.44 27.05 -15.49
N GLY A 68 -16.30 26.91 -14.50
CA GLY A 68 -16.15 25.95 -13.41
C GLY A 68 -15.02 26.32 -12.44
N GLU A 69 -14.66 27.60 -12.36
CA GLU A 69 -13.49 28.08 -11.61
C GLU A 69 -13.85 29.04 -10.47
N ALA A 70 -13.05 29.01 -9.41
CA ALA A 70 -13.09 30.04 -8.37
C ALA A 70 -11.76 30.80 -8.32
N PHE A 71 -11.79 32.11 -8.53
CA PHE A 71 -10.61 32.96 -8.56
C PHE A 71 -10.21 33.45 -7.16
N PHE A 72 -8.91 33.37 -6.87
CA PHE A 72 -8.29 33.87 -5.65
C PHE A 72 -7.27 34.97 -5.96
N PRO A 73 -6.97 35.84 -4.97
CA PRO A 73 -5.86 36.78 -5.06
C PRO A 73 -4.54 36.06 -5.38
N PRO A 74 -3.55 36.78 -5.98
CA PRO A 74 -2.26 36.21 -6.33
C PRO A 74 -1.63 35.53 -5.12
N MET A 75 -1.36 34.23 -5.23
CA MET A 75 -0.66 33.50 -4.18
C MET A 75 0.85 33.68 -4.32
N SER A 76 1.56 33.64 -3.19
CA SER A 76 3.03 33.64 -3.23
C SER A 76 3.53 32.37 -3.94
N LYS A 77 4.69 32.46 -4.60
CA LYS A 77 5.32 31.30 -5.27
C LYS A 77 5.47 30.11 -4.32
N GLY A 78 5.81 30.37 -3.05
CA GLY A 78 5.93 29.32 -2.02
C GLY A 78 4.59 28.65 -1.69
N ALA A 79 3.49 29.41 -1.67
CA ALA A 79 2.17 28.85 -1.39
C ALA A 79 1.66 27.94 -2.52
N HIS A 80 1.92 28.30 -3.80
CA HIS A 80 1.63 27.44 -4.95
C HIS A 80 2.38 26.10 -4.91
N VAL A 81 3.56 26.07 -4.29
CA VAL A 81 4.35 24.85 -4.12
C VAL A 81 3.84 24.03 -2.93
N ALA A 82 3.61 24.70 -1.80
CA ALA A 82 3.34 24.05 -0.52
C ALA A 82 1.93 23.48 -0.40
N ILE A 83 0.91 24.15 -0.95
CA ILE A 83 -0.48 23.70 -0.81
C ILE A 83 -0.73 22.37 -1.54
N PRO A 84 -0.33 22.18 -2.82
CA PRO A 84 -0.48 20.88 -3.48
C PRO A 84 0.26 19.76 -2.75
N LEU A 85 1.43 20.04 -2.16
CA LEU A 85 2.14 19.05 -1.34
C LEU A 85 1.32 18.70 -0.07
N ALA A 86 0.78 19.68 0.63
CA ALA A 86 -0.05 19.47 1.81
C ALA A 86 -1.32 18.67 1.47
N LEU A 87 -1.98 18.98 0.34
CA LEU A 87 -3.12 18.22 -0.16
C LEU A 87 -2.72 16.77 -0.46
N ASN A 88 -1.59 16.53 -1.13
CA ASN A 88 -1.10 15.17 -1.40
C ASN A 88 -0.82 14.39 -0.09
N VAL A 89 -0.35 15.05 0.96
CA VAL A 89 -0.17 14.42 2.29
C VAL A 89 -1.53 14.03 2.90
N ILE A 90 -2.52 14.93 2.87
CA ILE A 90 -3.87 14.66 3.37
C ILE A 90 -4.51 13.51 2.59
N VAL A 91 -4.44 13.56 1.26
CA VAL A 91 -4.97 12.50 0.37
C VAL A 91 -4.30 11.17 0.70
N THR A 92 -2.97 11.14 0.80
CA THR A 92 -2.23 9.92 1.15
C THR A 92 -2.68 9.34 2.49
N PHE A 93 -2.85 10.20 3.51
CA PHE A 93 -3.35 9.77 4.82
C PHE A 93 -4.76 9.15 4.72
N CYS A 94 -5.70 9.83 4.05
CA CYS A 94 -7.05 9.32 3.83
C CYS A 94 -7.03 7.98 3.08
N THR A 95 -6.35 7.91 1.94
CA THR A 95 -6.34 6.72 1.08
C THR A 95 -5.63 5.53 1.73
N ASP A 96 -4.62 5.76 2.57
CA ASP A 96 -3.94 4.69 3.31
C ASP A 96 -4.81 4.15 4.46
N CYS A 97 -5.55 5.01 5.18
CA CYS A 97 -6.52 4.56 6.19
C CYS A 97 -7.65 3.72 5.58
N LEU A 98 -8.23 4.18 4.46
CA LEU A 98 -9.25 3.45 3.71
C LEU A 98 -8.68 2.14 3.15
N GLY A 99 -7.47 2.19 2.59
CA GLY A 99 -6.78 1.04 2.05
C GLY A 99 -6.46 -0.03 3.08
N TYR A 100 -6.13 0.36 4.32
CA TYR A 100 -5.92 -0.58 5.42
C TYR A 100 -7.20 -1.36 5.78
N ALA A 101 -8.34 -0.67 5.85
CA ALA A 101 -9.64 -1.28 6.11
C ALA A 101 -9.98 -2.33 5.05
N HIS A 102 -9.86 -1.93 3.79
CA HIS A 102 -10.09 -2.77 2.63
C HIS A 102 -9.15 -3.97 2.63
N SER A 103 -7.85 -3.76 2.81
CA SER A 103 -6.86 -4.84 2.79
C SER A 103 -7.08 -5.85 3.91
N THR A 104 -7.52 -5.40 5.09
CA THR A 104 -7.82 -6.28 6.22
C THR A 104 -9.06 -7.13 5.92
N SER A 105 -10.12 -6.53 5.37
CA SER A 105 -11.31 -7.25 4.94
C SER A 105 -10.98 -8.28 3.85
N LEU A 106 -10.21 -7.88 2.84
CA LEU A 106 -9.79 -8.75 1.74
C LEU A 106 -8.95 -9.93 2.23
N ARG A 107 -8.03 -9.70 3.18
CA ARG A 107 -7.20 -10.76 3.79
C ARG A 107 -8.07 -11.88 4.34
N TRP A 108 -9.07 -11.54 5.16
CA TRP A 108 -9.95 -12.55 5.75
C TRP A 108 -10.93 -13.14 4.74
N ALA A 109 -11.40 -12.36 3.77
CA ALA A 109 -12.21 -12.89 2.67
C ALA A 109 -11.45 -13.95 1.85
N LEU A 110 -10.15 -13.75 1.61
CA LEU A 110 -9.29 -14.74 0.96
C LEU A 110 -8.99 -15.96 1.84
N TRP A 111 -8.93 -15.77 3.16
CA TRP A 111 -8.77 -16.85 4.12
C TRP A 111 -9.97 -17.81 4.09
N HIS A 112 -11.19 -17.26 4.14
CA HIS A 112 -12.43 -18.04 4.02
C HIS A 112 -12.55 -18.77 2.67
N GLU A 113 -11.83 -18.30 1.64
CA GLU A 113 -11.76 -18.96 0.32
C GLU A 113 -10.61 -19.98 0.20
N GLY A 114 -9.78 -20.17 1.24
CA GLY A 114 -8.60 -21.04 1.18
C GLY A 114 -7.50 -20.54 0.24
N ARG A 115 -7.51 -19.24 -0.11
CA ARG A 115 -6.59 -18.63 -1.09
C ARG A 115 -5.55 -17.70 -0.45
N LEU A 116 -5.56 -17.57 0.88
CA LEU A 116 -4.64 -16.71 1.61
C LEU A 116 -3.30 -17.43 1.83
N ALA A 117 -2.29 -17.09 1.03
CA ALA A 117 -0.92 -17.60 1.23
C ALA A 117 -0.07 -16.67 2.13
N PHE A 118 -0.25 -15.36 1.99
CA PHE A 118 0.54 -14.36 2.68
C PHE A 118 -0.33 -13.36 3.41
N THR A 119 0.20 -12.81 4.50
CA THR A 119 -0.41 -11.75 5.32
C THR A 119 -0.76 -10.51 4.50
N SER A 120 0.12 -10.16 3.55
CA SER A 120 -0.01 -8.98 2.69
C SER A 120 -0.20 -9.41 1.23
N ASN A 121 -1.28 -8.93 0.62
CA ASN A 121 -1.65 -9.20 -0.78
C ASN A 121 -1.90 -7.90 -1.53
N LEU A 122 -1.60 -7.90 -2.83
CA LEU A 122 -1.89 -6.76 -3.70
C LEU A 122 -3.38 -6.70 -4.01
N ARG A 123 -4.11 -5.79 -3.32
CA ARG A 123 -5.56 -5.62 -3.47
C ARG A 123 -6.02 -5.43 -4.92
N ILE A 124 -5.17 -4.85 -5.78
CA ILE A 124 -5.50 -4.60 -7.19
C ILE A 124 -5.55 -5.90 -8.00
N PHE A 125 -4.72 -6.89 -7.64
CA PHE A 125 -4.59 -8.16 -8.37
C PHE A 125 -5.26 -9.35 -7.67
N THR A 126 -5.74 -9.16 -6.43
CA THR A 126 -6.41 -10.21 -5.66
C THR A 126 -7.84 -9.80 -5.33
N SER A 127 -8.81 -10.66 -5.65
CA SER A 127 -10.22 -10.45 -5.34
C SER A 127 -10.86 -11.68 -4.72
N SER A 128 -11.88 -11.43 -3.88
CA SER A 128 -12.76 -12.44 -3.30
C SER A 128 -14.05 -12.58 -4.11
N LYS A 129 -14.58 -13.80 -4.22
CA LYS A 129 -15.90 -14.10 -4.79
C LYS A 129 -17.03 -13.96 -3.75
N SER A 130 -16.69 -14.18 -2.48
CA SER A 130 -17.63 -14.29 -1.35
C SER A 130 -18.12 -12.96 -0.76
N SER A 131 -17.46 -11.84 -1.07
CA SER A 131 -17.75 -10.52 -0.48
C SER A 131 -17.77 -9.43 -1.56
N TRP A 132 -18.91 -8.75 -1.75
CA TRP A 132 -19.07 -7.68 -2.76
C TRP A 132 -18.03 -6.56 -2.65
N PRO A 133 -17.70 -6.02 -1.45
CA PRO A 133 -16.66 -4.99 -1.32
C PRO A 133 -15.26 -5.44 -1.77
N ASN A 134 -15.02 -6.75 -1.76
CA ASN A 134 -13.72 -7.37 -2.07
C ASN A 134 -13.67 -8.02 -3.47
N ARG A 135 -14.73 -7.86 -4.28
CA ARG A 135 -14.77 -8.36 -5.67
C ARG A 135 -13.89 -7.51 -6.59
N TRP A 136 -13.55 -8.09 -7.74
CA TRP A 136 -12.62 -7.48 -8.69
C TRP A 136 -13.08 -6.08 -9.15
N TYR A 137 -14.38 -5.85 -9.36
CA TYR A 137 -14.88 -4.54 -9.77
C TYR A 137 -14.79 -3.50 -8.65
N SER A 138 -14.94 -3.89 -7.38
CA SER A 138 -14.76 -2.98 -6.25
C SER A 138 -13.29 -2.61 -6.08
N ASN A 139 -12.38 -3.56 -6.28
CA ASN A 139 -10.94 -3.31 -6.28
C ASN A 139 -10.53 -2.41 -7.46
N PHE A 140 -11.10 -2.66 -8.64
CA PHE A 140 -10.88 -1.84 -9.84
C PHE A 140 -11.42 -0.42 -9.65
N LEU A 141 -12.64 -0.28 -9.13
CA LEU A 141 -13.21 1.02 -8.78
C LEU A 141 -12.37 1.74 -7.75
N GLY A 142 -11.92 1.05 -6.69
CA GLY A 142 -11.00 1.61 -5.70
C GLY A 142 -9.69 2.10 -6.32
N ALA A 143 -9.14 1.37 -7.30
CA ALA A 143 -7.95 1.79 -8.04
C ALA A 143 -8.21 3.03 -8.92
N ILE A 144 -9.34 3.09 -9.64
CA ILE A 144 -9.73 4.28 -10.42
C ILE A 144 -9.92 5.47 -9.49
N SER A 145 -10.66 5.31 -8.39
CA SER A 145 -10.90 6.36 -7.41
C SER A 145 -9.59 6.91 -6.83
N LEU A 146 -8.62 6.03 -6.57
CA LEU A 146 -7.29 6.41 -6.09
C LEU A 146 -6.51 7.23 -7.12
N ILE A 147 -6.50 6.78 -8.37
CA ILE A 147 -5.86 7.51 -9.48
C ILE A 147 -6.53 8.88 -9.64
N ALA A 148 -7.86 8.92 -9.58
CA ALA A 148 -8.63 10.16 -9.65
C ALA A 148 -8.28 11.13 -8.51
N CYS A 149 -8.10 10.65 -7.27
CA CYS A 149 -7.69 11.50 -6.15
C CYS A 149 -6.36 12.21 -6.40
N TYR A 150 -5.34 11.45 -6.82
CA TYR A 150 -4.01 12.02 -7.06
C TYR A 150 -3.95 12.87 -8.33
N THR A 151 -4.75 12.53 -9.35
CA THR A 151 -4.88 13.32 -10.59
C THR A 151 -5.60 14.64 -10.33
N ALA A 152 -6.70 14.59 -9.58
CA ALA A 152 -7.42 15.78 -9.16
C ALA A 152 -6.51 16.70 -8.35
N THR A 153 -5.75 16.16 -7.40
CA THR A 153 -4.86 16.95 -6.55
C THR A 153 -3.82 17.75 -7.35
N SER A 154 -3.30 17.21 -8.46
CA SER A 154 -2.41 17.97 -9.37
C SER A 154 -3.08 19.11 -10.13
N GLN A 155 -4.42 19.11 -10.24
CA GLN A 155 -5.18 20.08 -11.03
C GLN A 155 -6.01 21.05 -10.20
N ILE A 156 -6.05 20.89 -8.86
CA ILE A 156 -6.89 21.73 -7.99
C ILE A 156 -6.51 23.21 -8.09
N LEU A 157 -5.21 23.53 -8.12
CA LEU A 157 -4.72 24.90 -8.23
C LEU A 157 -4.11 25.11 -9.61
N MET A 158 -4.69 26.01 -10.40
CA MET A 158 -4.18 26.37 -11.72
C MET A 158 -3.59 27.80 -11.63
N PRO A 159 -2.33 27.99 -12.07
CA PRO A 159 -1.80 29.33 -12.25
C PRO A 159 -2.48 29.99 -13.45
N SER A 160 -2.91 31.23 -13.27
CA SER A 160 -3.54 32.04 -14.31
C SER A 160 -2.72 33.29 -14.55
N SER A 161 -2.26 33.52 -15.78
CA SER A 161 -1.52 34.73 -16.14
C SER A 161 -2.30 35.54 -17.16
N THR A 162 -3.24 36.37 -16.69
CA THR A 162 -3.96 37.27 -17.61
C THR A 162 -3.10 38.50 -17.90
N ALA A 163 -2.52 38.55 -19.10
CA ALA A 163 -1.87 39.74 -19.64
C ALA A 163 -2.92 40.60 -20.34
N TYR A 164 -3.16 41.80 -19.83
CA TYR A 164 -4.00 42.79 -20.52
C TYR A 164 -3.18 44.03 -20.83
N PHE A 165 -3.28 44.50 -22.07
CA PHE A 165 -2.69 45.75 -22.52
C PHE A 165 -3.52 46.90 -21.97
N GLN A 166 -2.96 47.68 -21.03
CA GLN A 166 -3.62 48.88 -20.52
C GLN A 166 -2.65 50.06 -20.57
N ASN A 167 -3.04 51.13 -21.25
CA ASN A 167 -2.26 52.37 -21.38
C ASN A 167 -0.83 52.18 -21.92
N GLY A 168 -0.63 51.27 -22.87
CA GLY A 168 0.67 51.06 -23.51
C GLY A 168 1.71 50.32 -22.64
N ASN A 169 1.32 49.86 -21.44
CA ASN A 169 2.14 49.01 -20.59
C ASN A 169 1.51 47.62 -20.46
N ASP A 170 2.36 46.60 -20.55
CA ASP A 170 1.99 45.21 -20.27
C ASP A 170 1.77 45.02 -18.76
N HIS A 171 0.51 44.91 -18.35
CA HIS A 171 0.17 44.51 -16.99
C HIS A 171 -0.14 43.02 -16.95
N VAL A 172 0.80 42.23 -16.44
CA VAL A 172 0.60 40.79 -16.19
C VAL A 172 0.02 40.61 -14.80
N THR A 173 -1.29 40.36 -14.72
CA THR A 173 -1.95 40.04 -13.45
C THR A 173 -1.94 38.54 -13.26
N ARG A 174 -1.12 38.05 -12.32
CA ARG A 174 -1.13 36.65 -11.92
C ARG A 174 -2.31 36.41 -10.97
N ARG A 175 -3.21 35.50 -11.34
CA ARG A 175 -4.27 34.99 -10.47
C ARG A 175 -4.07 33.50 -10.25
N THR A 176 -4.78 32.99 -9.26
CA THR A 176 -4.86 31.55 -9.00
C THR A 176 -6.31 31.16 -9.11
N SER A 177 -6.60 30.21 -10.00
CA SER A 177 -7.92 29.63 -10.13
C SER A 177 -7.97 28.26 -9.44
N LEU A 178 -9.11 27.99 -8.82
CA LEU A 178 -9.43 26.70 -8.23
C LEU A 178 -10.34 25.95 -9.20
N ASN A 179 -9.87 24.81 -9.68
CA ASN A 179 -10.60 23.97 -10.62
C ASN A 179 -11.72 23.20 -9.90
N GLY A 180 -12.98 23.60 -10.14
CA GLY A 180 -14.15 22.97 -9.53
C GLY A 180 -14.32 21.49 -9.92
N VAL A 181 -13.97 21.12 -11.16
CA VAL A 181 -14.03 19.73 -11.65
C VAL A 181 -13.02 18.86 -10.90
N ALA A 182 -11.79 19.34 -10.73
CA ALA A 182 -10.77 18.62 -9.99
C ALA A 182 -11.17 18.44 -8.51
N VAL A 183 -11.65 19.49 -7.86
CA VAL A 183 -12.14 19.42 -6.46
C VAL A 183 -13.28 18.41 -6.32
N LEU A 184 -14.24 18.40 -7.27
CA LEU A 184 -15.32 17.43 -7.30
C LEU A 184 -14.81 16.00 -7.51
N ALA A 185 -13.90 15.80 -8.46
CA ALA A 185 -13.29 14.50 -8.75
C ALA A 185 -12.52 13.93 -7.55
N LEU A 186 -11.79 14.79 -6.81
CA LEU A 186 -11.14 14.43 -5.56
C LEU A 186 -12.18 13.95 -4.52
N GLY A 187 -13.24 14.73 -4.33
CA GLY A 187 -14.32 14.40 -3.39
C GLY A 187 -14.98 13.07 -3.71
N LEU A 188 -15.34 12.85 -4.97
CA LEU A 188 -15.93 11.59 -5.44
C LEU A 188 -14.95 10.42 -5.30
N GLY A 189 -13.66 10.61 -5.60
CA GLY A 189 -12.63 9.59 -5.44
C GLY A 189 -12.52 9.10 -3.99
N ILE A 190 -12.39 10.02 -3.03
CA ILE A 190 -12.34 9.68 -1.60
C ILE A 190 -13.67 9.06 -1.15
N LEU A 191 -14.80 9.60 -1.61
CA LEU A 191 -16.14 9.11 -1.28
C LEU A 191 -16.32 7.64 -1.70
N PHE A 192 -15.97 7.27 -2.93
CA PHE A 192 -16.07 5.89 -3.39
C PHE A 192 -15.20 4.93 -2.57
N GLN A 193 -13.96 5.32 -2.25
CA GLN A 193 -13.11 4.51 -1.37
C GLN A 193 -13.68 4.41 0.06
N ALA A 194 -14.28 5.47 0.57
CA ALA A 194 -14.92 5.51 1.88
C ALA A 194 -16.14 4.58 1.91
N ILE A 195 -16.99 4.60 0.88
CA ILE A 195 -18.13 3.67 0.72
C ILE A 195 -17.65 2.23 0.72
N ILE A 196 -16.63 1.89 -0.07
CA ILE A 196 -16.10 0.52 -0.15
C ILE A 196 -15.53 0.10 1.22
N SER A 197 -14.78 0.98 1.90
CA SER A 197 -14.19 0.70 3.21
C SER A 197 -15.24 0.56 4.32
N THR A 198 -16.29 1.38 4.30
CA THR A 198 -17.44 1.27 5.20
C THR A 198 -18.21 -0.03 4.92
N ALA A 199 -18.39 -0.40 3.65
CA ALA A 199 -19.02 -1.66 3.28
C ALA A 199 -18.17 -2.87 3.74
N CYS A 200 -16.85 -2.79 3.68
CA CYS A 200 -15.92 -3.79 4.23
C CYS A 200 -16.10 -3.98 5.75
N LEU A 201 -16.37 -2.89 6.49
CA LEU A 201 -16.68 -2.95 7.93
C LEU A 201 -18.07 -3.53 8.22
N ALA A 202 -19.06 -3.24 7.38
CA ALA A 202 -20.45 -3.65 7.58
C ALA A 202 -20.74 -5.09 7.13
N SER A 203 -20.05 -5.58 6.11
CA SER A 203 -20.36 -6.85 5.41
C SER A 203 -19.86 -8.10 6.15
N HIS A 204 -20.09 -8.17 7.47
CA HIS A 204 -19.79 -9.27 8.41
C HIS A 204 -18.59 -9.02 9.33
N PRO A 205 -18.79 -8.31 10.46
CA PRO A 205 -17.73 -8.09 11.45
C PRO A 205 -17.18 -9.39 12.04
N GLU A 206 -17.97 -10.46 12.07
CA GLU A 206 -17.56 -11.78 12.59
C GLU A 206 -16.61 -12.53 11.66
N ARG A 207 -16.54 -12.18 10.38
CA ARG A 207 -15.61 -12.81 9.43
C ARG A 207 -14.19 -12.29 9.56
N ILE A 208 -13.99 -11.11 10.14
CA ILE A 208 -12.68 -10.52 10.36
C ILE A 208 -12.16 -11.03 11.70
N LEU A 209 -11.25 -12.01 11.65
CA LEU A 209 -10.71 -12.64 12.84
C LEU A 209 -9.87 -11.66 13.67
N THR A 210 -8.94 -10.94 13.03
CA THR A 210 -8.16 -9.88 13.70
C THR A 210 -7.89 -8.68 12.82
N TRP A 211 -7.84 -7.50 13.45
CA TRP A 211 -7.41 -6.23 12.87
C TRP A 211 -5.91 -5.96 13.04
N SER A 212 -5.18 -6.89 13.68
CA SER A 212 -3.73 -6.79 13.85
C SER A 212 -3.02 -6.93 12.50
N SER A 213 -1.98 -6.13 12.32
CA SER A 213 -1.05 -6.22 11.18
C SER A 213 0.08 -7.22 11.43
N SER A 214 0.12 -7.86 12.61
CA SER A 214 1.14 -8.83 12.98
C SER A 214 1.00 -10.11 12.18
N PRO A 215 2.09 -10.59 11.54
CA PRO A 215 2.07 -11.86 10.84
C PRO A 215 1.87 -13.04 11.80
N LEU A 216 2.36 -12.94 13.04
CA LEU A 216 2.21 -13.97 14.07
C LEU A 216 0.77 -14.05 14.57
N THR A 217 0.15 -12.91 14.87
CA THR A 217 -1.27 -12.87 15.29
C THR A 217 -2.19 -13.35 14.18
N THR A 218 -1.92 -12.99 12.92
CA THR A 218 -2.68 -13.48 11.76
C THR A 218 -2.56 -14.99 11.60
N THR A 219 -1.35 -15.53 11.81
CA THR A 219 -1.09 -16.98 11.72
C THR A 219 -1.77 -17.74 12.86
N LEU A 220 -1.68 -17.26 14.10
CA LEU A 220 -2.36 -17.84 15.26
C LEU A 220 -3.88 -17.84 15.08
N ALA A 221 -4.45 -16.73 14.59
CA ALA A 221 -5.88 -16.67 14.27
C ALA A 221 -6.27 -17.66 13.17
N SER A 222 -5.41 -17.87 12.18
CA SER A 222 -5.64 -18.85 11.10
C SER A 222 -5.59 -20.29 11.62
N LEU A 223 -4.63 -20.63 12.49
CA LEU A 223 -4.51 -21.94 13.14
C LEU A 223 -5.75 -22.29 13.95
N GLN A 224 -6.21 -21.36 14.80
CA GLN A 224 -7.40 -21.57 15.63
C GLN A 224 -8.70 -21.73 14.84
N ASN A 225 -8.71 -21.35 13.56
CA ASN A 225 -9.90 -21.42 12.71
C ASN A 225 -9.74 -22.43 11.55
N GLY A 226 -8.79 -23.37 11.63
CA GLY A 226 -8.72 -24.53 10.74
C GLY A 226 -7.50 -24.62 9.81
N LEU A 227 -6.52 -23.72 9.93
CA LEU A 227 -5.21 -23.93 9.31
C LEU A 227 -4.48 -25.08 10.05
N GLN A 228 -3.98 -26.06 9.32
CA GLN A 228 -3.27 -27.20 9.89
C GLN A 228 -1.75 -26.93 9.92
N HIS A 229 -1.12 -27.26 11.04
CA HIS A 229 0.33 -27.33 11.16
C HIS A 229 0.86 -28.54 10.36
N ARG A 230 2.05 -28.42 9.77
CA ARG A 230 2.70 -29.52 9.03
C ARG A 230 3.99 -29.90 9.74
N ASP A 231 4.02 -31.11 10.26
CA ASP A 231 5.17 -31.63 11.02
C ASP A 231 6.42 -31.79 10.15
N GLY A 232 7.58 -31.65 10.80
CA GLY A 232 8.91 -31.86 10.23
C GLY A 232 9.45 -30.75 9.32
N ARG A 233 8.85 -29.55 9.41
CA ARG A 233 9.19 -28.38 8.58
C ARG A 233 9.87 -27.25 9.36
N CYS A 234 10.41 -27.57 10.53
CA CYS A 234 10.96 -26.62 11.50
C CYS A 234 12.14 -25.75 10.98
N MET A 235 12.82 -26.16 9.90
CA MET A 235 13.88 -25.37 9.24
C MET A 235 13.58 -24.96 7.80
N MET A 236 12.35 -25.14 7.32
CA MET A 236 11.99 -24.88 5.94
C MET A 236 11.53 -23.43 5.73
N SER A 237 12.32 -22.66 5.00
CA SER A 237 11.94 -21.29 4.59
C SER A 237 10.77 -21.28 3.59
N ALA A 238 10.14 -20.12 3.40
CA ALA A 238 9.06 -19.91 2.44
C ALA A 238 9.43 -20.21 0.97
N GLU A 239 10.72 -20.27 0.61
CA GLU A 239 11.16 -20.74 -0.71
C GLU A 239 10.84 -22.23 -0.93
N SER A 240 10.71 -23.01 0.16
CA SER A 240 10.52 -24.46 0.12
C SER A 240 9.09 -24.89 0.45
N THR A 241 8.11 -23.97 0.36
CA THR A 241 6.69 -24.22 0.67
C THR A 241 6.10 -25.43 -0.05
N ASN A 242 6.47 -25.65 -1.32
CA ASN A 242 5.94 -26.75 -2.15
C ASN A 242 6.82 -28.02 -2.11
N LYS A 243 7.90 -28.03 -1.32
CA LYS A 243 8.78 -29.20 -1.19
C LYS A 243 8.26 -30.12 -0.09
N PRO A 244 8.48 -31.45 -0.18
CA PRO A 244 8.11 -32.38 0.88
C PRO A 244 8.81 -32.04 2.20
N SER A 245 8.24 -32.50 3.32
CA SER A 245 8.85 -32.39 4.64
C SER A 245 10.13 -33.21 4.66
N ILE A 246 11.28 -32.56 4.81
CA ILE A 246 12.59 -33.17 4.85
C ILE A 246 13.44 -32.45 5.89
N ALA A 247 14.32 -33.17 6.56
CA ALA A 247 15.28 -32.54 7.46
C ALA A 247 16.24 -31.65 6.67
N VAL A 248 16.41 -30.40 7.08
CA VAL A 248 17.24 -29.40 6.39
C VAL A 248 18.28 -28.83 7.35
N GLU A 249 19.49 -28.59 6.84
CA GLU A 249 20.54 -27.91 7.60
C GLU A 249 20.22 -26.42 7.81
N ALA A 250 20.58 -25.91 8.99
CA ALA A 250 20.48 -24.49 9.31
C ALA A 250 21.33 -23.61 8.36
N LYS A 251 20.68 -22.72 7.61
CA LYS A 251 21.39 -21.78 6.72
C LYS A 251 21.81 -20.51 7.46
N THR A 252 23.06 -20.11 7.30
CA THR A 252 23.59 -18.84 7.86
C THR A 252 23.02 -17.59 7.19
N ARG A 253 22.55 -17.71 5.94
CA ARG A 253 21.84 -16.67 5.18
C ARG A 253 20.62 -17.24 4.49
N GLN A 254 19.52 -16.51 4.60
CA GLN A 254 18.23 -16.91 4.09
C GLN A 254 17.97 -16.32 2.70
N PRO A 255 17.10 -16.94 1.89
CA PRO A 255 16.74 -16.41 0.57
C PRO A 255 16.06 -15.04 0.71
N SER A 256 16.35 -14.15 -0.25
CA SER A 256 15.71 -12.85 -0.33
C SER A 256 14.27 -12.98 -0.86
N ALA A 257 13.43 -11.98 -0.60
CA ALA A 257 12.06 -11.94 -1.11
C ALA A 257 12.01 -12.12 -2.64
N TYR A 258 12.98 -11.55 -3.36
CA TYR A 258 13.15 -11.70 -4.81
C TYR A 258 13.28 -13.17 -5.28
N ARG A 259 13.88 -14.04 -4.46
CA ARG A 259 14.01 -15.47 -4.78
C ARG A 259 12.75 -16.24 -4.39
N THR A 260 12.17 -15.91 -3.24
CA THR A 260 11.04 -16.63 -2.64
C THR A 260 9.73 -16.44 -3.39
N ASP A 261 9.42 -15.23 -3.86
CA ASP A 261 8.15 -14.91 -4.51
C ASP A 261 8.37 -14.31 -5.91
N PRO A 262 7.88 -14.94 -6.99
CA PRO A 262 8.03 -14.41 -8.34
C PRO A 262 7.37 -13.04 -8.52
N SER A 263 6.32 -12.74 -7.75
CA SER A 263 5.62 -11.45 -7.78
C SER A 263 6.59 -10.30 -7.53
N VAL A 264 7.51 -10.45 -6.57
CA VAL A 264 8.51 -9.44 -6.21
C VAL A 264 9.44 -9.10 -7.36
N ARG A 265 9.70 -10.05 -8.29
CA ARG A 265 10.53 -9.79 -9.47
C ARG A 265 9.83 -8.83 -10.44
N TYR A 266 8.53 -9.03 -10.64
CA TYR A 266 7.70 -8.12 -11.44
C TYR A 266 7.62 -6.73 -10.80
N ILE A 267 7.52 -6.66 -9.46
CA ILE A 267 7.55 -5.37 -8.74
C ILE A 267 8.84 -4.61 -9.07
N VAL A 268 10.00 -5.24 -8.87
CA VAL A 268 11.30 -4.59 -9.14
C VAL A 268 11.39 -4.15 -10.60
N PHE A 269 10.96 -4.99 -11.55
CA PHE A 269 10.95 -4.65 -12.96
C PHE A 269 10.07 -3.41 -13.25
N ILE A 270 8.84 -3.36 -12.73
CA ILE A 270 7.91 -2.24 -12.93
C ILE A 270 8.52 -0.93 -12.39
N LEU A 271 9.21 -0.96 -11.25
CA LEU A 271 9.83 0.25 -10.69
C LEU A 271 10.95 0.80 -11.56
N TRP A 272 11.83 -0.07 -12.07
CA TRP A 272 12.89 0.35 -12.98
C TRP A 272 12.35 0.78 -14.34
N ALA A 273 11.28 0.14 -14.83
CA ALA A 273 10.58 0.55 -16.04
C ALA A 273 9.95 1.94 -15.89
N LEU A 274 9.33 2.24 -14.72
CA LEU A 274 8.78 3.57 -14.44
C LEU A 274 9.88 4.63 -14.44
N PHE A 275 11.02 4.38 -13.77
CA PHE A 275 12.17 5.29 -13.81
C PHE A 275 12.64 5.57 -15.24
N ALA A 276 12.86 4.52 -16.03
CA ALA A 276 13.31 4.64 -17.41
C ALA A 276 12.30 5.43 -18.27
N LEU A 277 11.00 5.19 -18.06
CA LEU A 277 9.92 5.91 -18.74
C LEU A 277 9.89 7.39 -18.37
N CYS A 278 10.00 7.74 -17.08
CA CYS A 278 10.06 9.14 -16.63
C CYS A 278 11.30 9.86 -17.17
N LEU A 279 12.46 9.20 -17.18
CA LEU A 279 13.69 9.78 -17.73
C LEU A 279 13.58 9.99 -19.25
N LEU A 280 13.10 8.98 -19.98
CA LEU A 280 12.87 9.09 -21.42
C LEU A 280 11.91 10.23 -21.73
N TRP A 281 10.83 10.35 -20.96
CA TRP A 281 9.86 11.42 -21.12
C TRP A 281 10.48 12.81 -20.91
N ALA A 282 11.25 13.00 -19.84
CA ALA A 282 11.95 14.26 -19.57
C ALA A 282 12.90 14.65 -20.73
N VAL A 283 13.64 13.66 -21.26
CA VAL A 283 14.54 13.86 -22.42
C VAL A 283 13.76 14.23 -23.68
N VAL A 284 12.64 13.56 -23.96
CA VAL A 284 11.78 13.88 -25.11
C VAL A 284 11.26 15.31 -25.01
N VAL A 285 10.75 15.72 -23.85
CA VAL A 285 10.26 17.10 -23.64
C VAL A 285 11.38 18.12 -23.83
N LEU A 286 12.59 17.85 -23.32
CA LEU A 286 13.75 18.71 -23.52
C LEU A 286 14.16 18.84 -25.00
N VAL A 287 14.20 17.73 -25.73
CA VAL A 287 14.52 17.70 -27.17
C VAL A 287 13.46 18.46 -27.97
N VAL A 288 12.19 18.27 -27.65
CA VAL A 288 11.07 19.00 -28.28
C VAL A 288 11.17 20.49 -27.99
N ASN A 289 11.41 20.90 -26.73
CA ASN A 289 11.60 22.30 -26.36
C ASN A 289 12.71 22.97 -27.19
N LYS A 290 13.85 22.29 -27.32
CA LYS A 290 14.99 22.79 -28.09
C LYS A 290 14.70 22.86 -29.59
N HIS A 291 14.23 21.77 -30.19
CA HIS A 291 14.16 21.66 -31.65
C HIS A 291 12.88 22.24 -32.28
N VAL A 292 11.76 22.22 -31.55
CA VAL A 292 10.47 22.71 -32.07
C VAL A 292 10.28 24.17 -31.70
N TYR A 293 10.60 24.55 -30.47
CA TYR A 293 10.36 25.91 -29.96
C TYR A 293 11.59 26.82 -30.03
N GLY A 294 12.77 26.29 -30.38
CA GLY A 294 13.99 27.08 -30.55
C GLY A 294 14.45 27.80 -29.28
N ARG A 295 14.02 27.33 -28.10
CA ARG A 295 14.43 27.90 -26.81
C ARG A 295 15.73 27.23 -26.38
N ASP A 296 16.83 27.96 -26.52
CA ASP A 296 18.15 27.54 -26.03
C ASP A 296 18.38 27.87 -24.55
N ASP A 297 17.52 28.69 -23.95
CA ASP A 297 17.65 29.13 -22.57
C ASP A 297 17.14 28.05 -21.60
N PHE A 298 18.06 27.49 -20.81
CA PHE A 298 17.73 26.67 -19.65
C PHE A 298 17.03 27.55 -18.61
N SER A 299 15.70 27.56 -18.61
CA SER A 299 14.93 28.19 -17.55
C SER A 299 15.02 27.33 -16.28
N PRO A 300 15.63 27.79 -15.18
CA PRO A 300 15.74 27.00 -13.94
C PRO A 300 14.41 26.95 -13.16
N SER A 301 13.29 27.37 -13.76
CA SER A 301 12.00 27.44 -13.10
C SER A 301 11.30 26.08 -13.16
N LEU A 302 10.98 25.53 -11.99
CA LEU A 302 10.11 24.34 -11.85
C LEU A 302 8.68 24.54 -12.38
N PHE A 303 8.31 25.79 -12.71
CA PHE A 303 7.00 26.21 -13.19
C PHE A 303 7.07 26.86 -14.59
N ALA A 304 8.20 26.78 -15.28
CA ALA A 304 8.21 27.18 -16.69
C ALA A 304 7.58 26.04 -17.49
N GLY A 305 6.41 26.28 -18.06
CA GLY A 305 5.85 25.45 -19.12
C GLY A 305 6.77 25.52 -20.32
N ASP A 306 7.49 24.43 -20.57
CA ASP A 306 8.51 24.39 -21.62
C ASP A 306 7.93 23.85 -22.92
N VAL A 307 7.02 22.88 -22.82
CA VAL A 307 6.30 22.28 -23.93
C VAL A 307 4.82 22.19 -23.60
N TRP A 308 3.97 22.53 -24.57
CA TRP A 308 2.52 22.35 -24.45
C TRP A 308 2.01 21.29 -25.44
N PHE A 309 0.93 20.62 -25.05
CA PHE A 309 0.10 19.82 -25.94
C PHE A 309 -1.36 20.26 -25.81
N GLY A 310 -1.96 20.66 -26.94
CA GLY A 310 -3.34 21.10 -27.01
C GLY A 310 -4.08 20.42 -28.16
N VAL A 311 -5.30 19.96 -27.88
CA VAL A 311 -6.34 19.67 -28.85
C VAL A 311 -7.26 20.87 -28.83
N THR A 312 -7.31 21.66 -29.90
CA THR A 312 -8.30 22.73 -30.02
C THR A 312 -9.70 22.12 -30.01
N GLN A 313 -10.40 22.17 -28.88
CA GLN A 313 -11.83 21.86 -28.83
C GLN A 313 -12.63 23.16 -28.77
N SER A 314 -13.75 23.18 -29.49
CA SER A 314 -14.75 24.25 -29.45
C SER A 314 -15.78 24.01 -28.33
N GLY A 315 -15.36 23.42 -27.21
CA GLY A 315 -16.22 22.96 -26.11
C GLY A 315 -16.32 23.96 -24.95
N SER A 316 -17.05 23.61 -23.89
CA SER A 316 -17.05 24.39 -22.64
C SER A 316 -15.78 24.12 -21.83
N LEU A 317 -15.31 25.08 -21.02
CA LEU A 317 -14.12 24.91 -20.18
C LEU A 317 -14.24 23.71 -19.22
N VAL A 318 -15.45 23.46 -18.69
CA VAL A 318 -15.76 22.26 -17.90
C VAL A 318 -15.44 20.97 -18.67
N SER A 319 -15.78 20.91 -19.96
CA SER A 319 -15.48 19.73 -20.79
C SER A 319 -13.98 19.56 -21.01
N GLU A 320 -13.23 20.66 -21.14
CA GLU A 320 -11.78 20.65 -21.25
C GLU A 320 -11.12 20.14 -19.97
N HIS A 321 -11.54 20.62 -18.79
CA HIS A 321 -11.05 20.12 -17.51
C HIS A 321 -11.31 18.62 -17.33
N VAL A 322 -12.46 18.11 -17.76
CA VAL A 322 -12.77 16.68 -17.70
C VAL A 322 -11.81 15.89 -18.62
N VAL A 323 -11.60 16.34 -19.86
CA VAL A 323 -10.67 15.69 -20.80
C VAL A 323 -9.25 15.70 -20.25
N THR A 324 -8.78 16.86 -19.76
CA THR A 324 -7.46 17.01 -19.15
C THR A 324 -7.28 16.12 -17.92
N LEU A 325 -8.32 15.95 -17.10
CA LEU A 325 -8.31 15.03 -15.97
C LEU A 325 -8.14 13.57 -16.42
N PHE A 326 -8.79 13.14 -17.50
CA PHE A 326 -8.57 11.79 -18.04
C PHE A 326 -7.17 11.60 -18.64
N LEU A 327 -6.68 12.59 -19.39
CA LEU A 327 -5.35 12.53 -20.02
C LEU A 327 -4.23 12.47 -18.98
N ILE A 328 -4.24 13.38 -18.00
CA ILE A 328 -3.27 13.37 -16.90
C ILE A 328 -3.47 12.11 -16.04
N GLY A 329 -4.71 11.68 -15.84
CA GLY A 329 -5.04 10.48 -15.09
C GLY A 329 -4.44 9.20 -15.67
N ALA A 330 -4.33 9.09 -17.00
CA ALA A 330 -3.70 7.94 -17.65
C ALA A 330 -2.21 7.82 -17.28
N TRP A 331 -1.48 8.95 -17.23
CA TRP A 331 -0.08 8.99 -16.80
C TRP A 331 0.06 8.80 -15.29
N GLN A 332 -0.82 9.45 -14.52
CA GLN A 332 -0.84 9.34 -13.06
C GLN A 332 -1.13 7.91 -12.61
N ALA A 333 -1.86 7.11 -13.41
CA ALA A 333 -2.11 5.70 -13.15
C ALA A 333 -0.81 4.90 -13.02
N LEU A 334 0.18 5.14 -13.88
CA LEU A 334 1.46 4.41 -13.84
C LEU A 334 2.23 4.70 -12.54
N VAL A 335 2.27 5.97 -12.12
CA VAL A 335 2.92 6.40 -10.88
C VAL A 335 2.18 5.82 -9.66
N THR A 336 0.87 5.97 -9.62
CA THR A 336 0.00 5.53 -8.52
C THR A 336 0.03 4.02 -8.32
N LEU A 337 -0.03 3.25 -9.42
CA LEU A 337 0.03 1.79 -9.33
C LEU A 337 1.41 1.34 -8.83
N SER A 338 2.48 1.98 -9.29
CA SER A 338 3.85 1.65 -8.87
C SER A 338 4.06 1.88 -7.38
N THR A 339 3.63 3.02 -6.83
CA THR A 339 3.75 3.32 -5.39
C THR A 339 2.97 2.32 -4.53
N HIS A 340 1.79 1.88 -4.97
CA HIS A 340 1.03 0.84 -4.28
C HIS A 340 1.64 -0.55 -4.38
N ILE A 341 2.31 -0.87 -5.49
CA ILE A 341 3.00 -2.15 -5.60
C ILE A 341 4.21 -2.19 -4.65
N VAL A 342 4.93 -1.07 -4.44
CA VAL A 342 6.01 -0.97 -3.42
C VAL A 342 5.48 -1.22 -2.01
N GLU A 343 4.25 -0.80 -1.72
CA GLU A 343 3.60 -1.03 -0.42
C GLU A 343 3.57 -2.51 -0.04
N LEU A 344 3.32 -3.41 -0.99
CA LEU A 344 3.39 -4.84 -0.74
C LEU A 344 4.80 -5.24 -0.26
N LEU A 345 5.83 -4.77 -0.95
CA LEU A 345 7.21 -5.12 -0.63
C LEU A 345 7.65 -4.60 0.73
N VAL A 346 7.23 -3.37 1.08
CA VAL A 346 7.44 -2.79 2.41
C VAL A 346 6.76 -3.65 3.49
N ASN A 347 5.51 -4.05 3.26
CA ASN A 347 4.79 -4.90 4.20
C ASN A 347 5.47 -6.27 4.37
N ARG A 348 5.94 -6.91 3.28
CA ARG A 348 6.69 -8.17 3.36
C ARG A 348 8.01 -8.02 4.13
N SER A 349 8.76 -6.94 3.88
CA SER A 349 10.01 -6.66 4.59
C SER A 349 9.76 -6.42 6.07
N ARG A 350 8.68 -5.72 6.43
CA ARG A 350 8.28 -5.50 7.82
C ARG A 350 7.89 -6.79 8.50
N ASP A 351 7.11 -7.64 7.84
CA ASP A 351 6.67 -8.93 8.37
C ASP A 351 7.86 -9.86 8.64
N GLU A 352 8.85 -9.90 7.73
CA GLU A 352 10.11 -10.62 7.95
C GLU A 352 10.91 -9.99 9.10
N GLY A 353 11.00 -8.65 9.16
CA GLY A 353 11.68 -7.95 10.25
C GLY A 353 11.07 -8.23 11.63
N LEU A 354 9.74 -8.38 11.71
CA LEU A 354 9.05 -8.79 12.92
C LEU A 354 9.35 -10.24 13.29
N TRP A 355 9.33 -11.14 12.32
CA TRP A 355 9.70 -12.55 12.54
C TRP A 355 11.13 -12.69 13.06
N ARG A 356 12.07 -11.91 12.52
CA ARG A 356 13.49 -11.93 12.92
C ARG A 356 13.73 -11.56 14.37
N LYS A 357 12.86 -10.74 14.97
CA LYS A 357 12.98 -10.36 16.38
C LYS A 357 12.80 -11.57 17.32
N VAL A 358 12.18 -12.67 16.87
CA VAL A 358 11.99 -13.89 17.66
C VAL A 358 13.34 -14.58 17.95
N ALA A 359 14.32 -14.43 17.05
CA ALA A 359 15.67 -14.98 17.21
C ALA A 359 16.70 -13.97 17.77
N SER A 360 16.27 -12.77 18.18
CA SER A 360 17.20 -11.73 18.65
C SER A 360 17.54 -11.90 20.13
N ASN A 361 18.79 -12.26 20.41
CA ASN A 361 19.34 -12.42 21.77
C ASN A 361 19.91 -11.12 22.38
N LYS A 362 19.66 -9.94 21.78
CA LYS A 362 20.26 -8.68 22.24
C LYS A 362 19.49 -8.03 23.41
N GLY A 363 20.03 -8.19 24.62
CA GLY A 363 19.71 -7.38 25.81
C GLY A 363 18.56 -7.90 26.70
N SER A 364 18.14 -7.08 27.66
CA SER A 364 17.13 -7.38 28.71
C SER A 364 15.69 -7.62 28.21
N SER A 365 15.51 -7.92 26.92
CA SER A 365 14.22 -8.22 26.29
C SER A 365 14.39 -9.34 25.26
N PRO A 366 14.75 -10.57 25.67
CA PRO A 366 14.80 -11.71 24.76
C PRO A 366 13.38 -12.04 24.28
N GLY A 367 13.19 -12.09 22.96
CA GLY A 367 11.95 -12.49 22.30
C GLY A 367 11.04 -11.37 21.78
N THR A 368 10.08 -11.75 20.91
CA THR A 368 9.10 -10.81 20.33
C THR A 368 7.75 -10.93 21.02
N GLN A 369 7.12 -9.80 21.32
CA GLN A 369 5.75 -9.80 21.82
C GLN A 369 4.76 -10.14 20.70
N ILE A 370 3.91 -11.16 20.91
CA ILE A 370 2.84 -11.52 19.97
C ILE A 370 1.75 -10.43 19.94
N ARG A 371 1.48 -9.80 21.10
CA ARG A 371 0.55 -8.68 21.25
C ARG A 371 1.34 -7.37 21.20
N TYR A 372 1.14 -6.58 20.16
CA TYR A 372 1.74 -5.24 20.07
C TYR A 372 0.83 -4.29 19.31
N ASN A 373 0.92 -3.00 19.62
CA ASN A 373 0.14 -1.97 18.94
C ASN A 373 0.64 -1.81 17.50
N SER A 374 -0.12 -2.38 16.55
CA SER A 374 0.20 -2.40 15.11
C SER A 374 0.49 -1.01 14.54
N PHE A 375 -0.18 0.02 15.06
CA PHE A 375 -0.01 1.39 14.60
C PHE A 375 1.32 2.00 15.03
N VAL A 376 1.71 1.81 16.30
CA VAL A 376 3.00 2.29 16.82
C VAL A 376 4.16 1.64 16.07
N VAL A 377 4.04 0.35 15.73
CA VAL A 377 5.06 -0.37 14.96
C VAL A 377 5.10 0.10 13.50
N ALA A 378 3.95 0.38 12.89
CA ALA A 378 3.91 0.96 11.55
C ALA A 378 4.58 2.35 11.53
N LEU A 379 4.27 3.22 12.50
CA LEU A 379 4.87 4.55 12.59
C LEU A 379 6.33 4.56 13.05
N SER A 380 6.82 3.50 13.68
CA SER A 380 8.24 3.36 14.05
C SER A 380 9.08 2.61 13.00
N SER A 381 8.44 1.99 12.01
CA SER A 381 9.12 1.32 10.91
C SER A 381 9.63 2.35 9.90
N TRP A 382 10.96 2.46 9.80
CA TRP A 382 11.60 3.34 8.80
C TRP A 382 11.15 3.00 7.38
N GLN A 383 10.87 1.73 7.05
CA GLN A 383 10.38 1.32 5.74
C GLN A 383 9.01 1.93 5.44
N THR A 384 8.12 1.95 6.44
CA THR A 384 6.75 2.47 6.29
C THR A 384 6.78 3.99 6.21
N LEU A 385 7.58 4.66 7.06
CA LEU A 385 7.77 6.11 7.02
C LEU A 385 8.37 6.58 5.69
N THR A 386 9.34 5.83 5.17
CA THR A 386 9.98 6.16 3.88
C THR A 386 8.96 6.10 2.75
N LEU A 387 8.15 5.04 2.67
CA LEU A 387 7.10 4.94 1.64
C LEU A 387 6.01 6.01 1.83
N PHE A 388 5.61 6.30 3.06
CA PHE A 388 4.65 7.34 3.38
C PHE A 388 5.14 8.74 2.97
N ALA A 389 6.45 8.99 2.99
CA ALA A 389 7.04 10.21 2.46
C ALA A 389 7.11 10.21 0.92
N PHE A 390 7.47 9.08 0.29
CA PHE A 390 7.55 8.98 -1.17
C PHE A 390 6.21 9.21 -1.87
N LYS A 391 5.11 8.66 -1.34
CA LYS A 391 3.76 8.79 -1.93
C LYS A 391 3.37 10.26 -2.19
N PRO A 392 3.32 11.16 -1.22
CA PRO A 392 2.94 12.54 -1.48
C PRO A 392 3.99 13.28 -2.33
N ILE A 393 5.29 13.01 -2.14
CA ILE A 393 6.35 13.68 -2.91
C ILE A 393 6.25 13.34 -4.40
N ILE A 394 6.11 12.07 -4.76
CA ILE A 394 6.10 11.66 -6.17
C ILE A 394 4.85 12.18 -6.90
N HIS A 395 3.69 12.18 -6.24
CA HIS A 395 2.45 12.72 -6.81
C HIS A 395 2.46 14.25 -6.89
N TRP A 396 3.09 14.92 -5.92
CA TRP A 396 3.32 16.35 -5.96
C TRP A 396 4.28 16.75 -7.08
N VAL A 397 5.45 16.10 -7.20
CA VAL A 397 6.41 16.37 -8.30
C VAL A 397 5.79 16.05 -9.66
N PHE A 398 4.98 15.00 -9.76
CA PHE A 398 4.22 14.72 -10.98
C PHE A 398 3.29 15.88 -11.35
N GLY A 399 2.55 16.45 -10.40
CA GLY A 399 1.70 17.61 -10.62
C GLY A 399 2.45 18.90 -10.95
N LEU A 400 3.72 19.03 -10.58
CA LEU A 400 4.59 20.10 -11.06
C LEU A 400 5.03 19.88 -12.51
N GLY A 401 5.19 18.60 -12.91
CA GLY A 401 5.62 18.21 -14.24
C GLY A 401 4.53 18.27 -15.29
N LEU A 402 3.28 18.04 -14.90
CA LEU A 402 2.09 18.19 -15.74
C LEU A 402 1.02 18.99 -15.02
N TYR A 403 0.70 20.15 -15.57
CA TYR A 403 -0.39 20.99 -15.06
C TYR A 403 -1.15 21.64 -16.21
N GLN A 404 -2.32 22.17 -15.89
CA GLN A 404 -3.14 22.94 -16.81
C GLN A 404 -2.89 24.44 -16.56
N ASP A 405 -2.64 25.21 -17.62
CA ASP A 405 -2.61 26.68 -17.59
C ASP A 405 -3.92 27.21 -18.21
N GLU A 406 -4.43 28.32 -17.68
CA GLU A 406 -5.67 28.99 -18.11
C GLU A 406 -5.48 29.81 -19.40
N THR A 407 -4.24 30.14 -19.78
CA THR A 407 -3.97 31.27 -20.69
C THR A 407 -4.06 31.00 -22.18
N ALA A 408 -4.26 29.76 -22.61
CA ALA A 408 -4.40 29.43 -24.03
C ALA A 408 -5.25 28.18 -24.22
N GLN A 409 -5.63 27.90 -25.46
CA GLN A 409 -6.26 26.66 -25.94
C GLN A 409 -5.37 25.40 -25.77
N ILE A 410 -4.59 25.36 -24.70
CA ILE A 410 -3.57 24.40 -24.32
C ILE A 410 -4.18 23.54 -23.21
N LEU A 411 -4.31 22.23 -23.44
CA LEU A 411 -4.86 21.34 -22.41
C LEU A 411 -3.85 21.04 -21.30
N VAL A 412 -2.57 20.90 -21.65
CA VAL A 412 -1.54 20.45 -20.70
C VAL A 412 -0.18 21.09 -21.01
N GLU A 413 0.41 21.72 -19.99
CA GLU A 413 1.80 22.15 -20.00
C GLU A 413 2.70 21.11 -19.33
N MET A 414 3.92 20.99 -19.86
CA MET A 414 4.93 20.07 -19.35
C MET A 414 6.23 20.84 -19.03
N SER A 415 6.75 20.62 -17.83
CA SER A 415 8.06 21.13 -17.42
C SER A 415 9.11 20.02 -17.46
N TYR A 416 10.16 20.17 -18.28
CA TYR A 416 11.20 19.14 -18.36
C TYR A 416 11.95 19.01 -17.03
N LEU A 417 12.15 20.12 -16.29
CA LEU A 417 12.87 20.11 -15.02
C LEU A 417 12.12 19.32 -13.95
N ALA A 418 10.80 19.51 -13.85
CA ALA A 418 9.97 18.74 -12.93
C ALA A 418 9.86 17.26 -13.34
N LEU A 419 9.84 16.95 -14.64
CA LEU A 419 9.93 15.57 -15.12
C LEU A 419 11.29 14.91 -14.83
N PHE A 420 12.39 15.66 -14.93
CA PHE A 420 13.70 15.19 -14.46
C PHE A 420 13.68 14.93 -12.95
N LEU A 421 13.10 15.83 -12.15
CA LEU A 421 12.93 15.60 -10.72
C LEU A 421 12.08 14.36 -10.43
N LEU A 422 11.02 14.12 -11.21
CA LEU A 422 10.20 12.91 -11.12
C LEU A 422 11.04 11.66 -11.42
N SER A 423 11.93 11.70 -12.42
CA SER A 423 12.88 10.62 -12.71
C SER A 423 13.84 10.36 -11.54
N VAL A 424 14.31 11.42 -10.86
CA VAL A 424 15.18 11.27 -9.68
C VAL A 424 14.43 10.64 -8.51
N VAL A 425 13.21 11.09 -8.23
CA VAL A 425 12.38 10.52 -7.15
C VAL A 425 12.01 9.07 -7.43
N THR A 426 11.65 8.73 -8.68
CA THR A 426 11.35 7.34 -9.09
C THR A 426 12.60 6.46 -9.06
N PHE A 427 13.78 6.97 -9.38
CA PHE A 427 15.06 6.27 -9.20
C PHE A 427 15.28 5.88 -7.75
N PHE A 428 15.10 6.83 -6.82
CA PHE A 428 15.23 6.54 -5.38
C PHE A 428 14.18 5.54 -4.90
N LEU A 429 12.93 5.63 -5.38
CA LEU A 429 11.89 4.65 -5.08
C LEU A 429 12.25 3.25 -5.60
N ALA A 430 12.78 3.15 -6.83
CA ALA A 430 13.23 1.90 -7.43
C ALA A 430 14.43 1.31 -6.68
N GLY A 431 15.39 2.13 -6.28
CA GLY A 431 16.53 1.74 -5.45
C GLY A 431 16.09 1.24 -4.07
N PHE A 432 15.17 1.95 -3.42
CA PHE A 432 14.56 1.54 -2.15
C PHE A 432 13.85 0.19 -2.28
N GLY A 433 12.95 0.04 -3.26
CA GLY A 433 12.25 -1.22 -3.51
C GLY A 433 13.22 -2.36 -3.82
N THR A 434 14.21 -2.13 -4.69
CA THR A 434 15.23 -3.14 -5.03
C THR A 434 16.04 -3.56 -3.80
N SER A 435 16.42 -2.62 -2.94
CA SER A 435 17.09 -2.90 -1.67
C SER A 435 16.25 -3.84 -0.81
N LEU A 436 14.96 -3.54 -0.60
CA LEU A 436 14.06 -4.40 0.17
C LEU A 436 13.89 -5.79 -0.45
N ALA A 437 13.80 -5.88 -1.79
CA ALA A 437 13.63 -7.14 -2.50
C ALA A 437 14.87 -8.05 -2.44
N LEU A 438 16.07 -7.45 -2.47
CA LEU A 438 17.35 -8.16 -2.50
C LEU A 438 17.94 -8.40 -1.10
N GLN A 439 17.38 -7.77 -0.06
CA GLN A 439 17.78 -8.01 1.32
C GLN A 439 17.73 -9.51 1.64
N ARG A 440 18.88 -10.05 2.05
CA ARG A 440 19.02 -11.42 2.54
C ARG A 440 19.07 -11.39 4.06
N PRO A 441 18.06 -11.91 4.75
CA PRO A 441 18.08 -11.99 6.20
C PRO A 441 19.28 -12.82 6.67
N LYS A 442 19.98 -12.31 7.68
CA LYS A 442 21.10 -12.99 8.32
C LYS A 442 20.59 -13.88 9.46
N GLY A 443 21.30 -14.97 9.73
CA GLY A 443 21.04 -15.87 10.84
C GLY A 443 20.25 -17.11 10.46
N ASN A 444 20.24 -18.07 11.40
CA ASN A 444 19.79 -19.43 11.19
C ASN A 444 18.26 -19.59 11.16
N LEU A 445 17.52 -18.57 11.60
CA LEU A 445 16.06 -18.54 11.55
C LEU A 445 15.57 -18.62 10.09
N PRO A 446 14.68 -19.55 9.70
CA PRO A 446 14.15 -19.63 8.34
C PRO A 446 13.37 -18.36 7.95
N SER A 447 13.51 -17.89 6.71
CA SER A 447 12.73 -16.72 6.24
C SER A 447 11.29 -17.10 5.93
N SER A 448 10.35 -16.29 6.40
CA SER A 448 8.92 -16.49 6.17
C SER A 448 8.33 -15.43 5.23
N TRP A 449 8.84 -14.20 5.25
CA TRP A 449 8.33 -13.06 4.46
C TRP A 449 6.80 -12.90 4.58
N GLY A 450 6.23 -13.20 5.75
CA GLY A 450 4.80 -13.14 6.01
C GLY A 450 3.97 -14.29 5.39
N HIS A 451 4.60 -15.38 4.96
CA HIS A 451 3.89 -16.58 4.48
C HIS A 451 3.25 -17.31 5.67
N ILE A 452 1.93 -17.42 5.65
CA ILE A 452 1.14 -17.85 6.82
C ILE A 452 1.41 -19.33 7.15
N GLN A 453 1.37 -20.20 6.15
CA GLN A 453 1.65 -21.63 6.36
C GLN A 453 3.10 -21.84 6.84
N THR A 454 4.08 -21.09 6.31
CA THR A 454 5.47 -21.23 6.78
C THR A 454 5.60 -20.78 8.23
N LEU A 455 4.94 -19.69 8.64
CA LEU A 455 4.94 -19.30 10.04
C LEU A 455 4.24 -20.33 10.92
N ALA A 456 3.14 -20.93 10.44
CA ALA A 456 2.46 -22.00 11.15
C ALA A 456 3.37 -23.22 11.33
N ASP A 457 4.12 -23.59 10.30
CA ASP A 457 5.07 -24.72 10.30
C ASP A 457 6.29 -24.47 11.20
N LEU A 458 6.72 -23.21 11.35
CA LEU A 458 7.87 -22.85 12.16
C LEU A 458 7.50 -22.70 13.65
N VAL A 459 6.36 -22.09 13.96
CA VAL A 459 5.96 -21.84 15.35
C VAL A 459 5.27 -23.08 15.92
N ASP A 460 6.01 -23.84 16.73
CA ASP A 460 5.54 -25.07 17.37
C ASP A 460 4.95 -24.84 18.77
N ASP A 461 5.47 -23.84 19.51
CA ASP A 461 4.93 -23.40 20.80
C ASP A 461 4.57 -21.90 20.74
N TRP A 462 3.29 -21.60 20.94
CA TRP A 462 2.75 -20.23 20.95
C TRP A 462 2.84 -19.56 22.32
N ALA A 463 3.31 -20.27 23.36
CA ALA A 463 3.41 -19.85 24.75
C ALA A 463 2.09 -19.25 25.29
N ASP A 464 2.14 -18.46 26.37
CA ASP A 464 0.99 -17.71 26.89
C ASP A 464 0.59 -16.51 25.99
N GLY A 465 1.06 -16.46 24.74
CA GLY A 465 0.78 -15.35 23.83
C GLY A 465 1.51 -14.05 24.16
N THR A 466 2.52 -14.08 25.03
CA THR A 466 3.23 -12.89 25.52
C THR A 466 4.57 -12.67 24.83
N ARG A 467 5.41 -13.70 24.70
CA ARG A 467 6.73 -13.64 24.07
C ARG A 467 7.05 -14.94 23.33
N LEU A 468 7.79 -14.82 22.24
CA LEU A 468 8.36 -15.96 21.52
C LEU A 468 9.87 -15.77 21.37
N CYS A 469 10.60 -16.83 21.71
CA CYS A 469 12.03 -17.00 21.48
C CYS A 469 12.25 -18.18 20.53
N TRP A 470 13.23 -18.11 19.61
CA TRP A 470 13.55 -19.20 18.68
C TRP A 470 14.88 -19.84 19.01
N GLY A 471 14.95 -21.17 18.96
CA GLY A 471 16.22 -21.88 19.04
C GLY A 471 16.10 -23.39 18.96
N ASP A 472 17.17 -24.06 19.37
CA ASP A 472 17.34 -25.51 19.34
C ASP A 472 16.67 -26.17 20.56
N LYS A 473 15.84 -27.18 20.33
CA LYS A 473 15.11 -27.91 21.38
C LYS A 473 15.70 -29.29 21.69
N GLY A 474 16.83 -29.64 21.09
CA GLY A 474 17.51 -30.91 21.30
C GLY A 474 17.45 -31.86 20.10
N ALA A 475 17.98 -33.06 20.30
CA ALA A 475 18.04 -34.10 19.29
C ALA A 475 16.91 -35.12 19.51
N ASN A 476 16.28 -35.51 18.40
CA ASN A 476 15.34 -36.61 18.32
C ASN A 476 16.09 -37.96 18.33
N PRO A 477 15.40 -39.07 18.62
CA PRO A 477 16.00 -40.41 18.66
C PRO A 477 16.61 -40.87 17.33
N ASP A 478 16.17 -40.32 16.21
CA ASP A 478 16.65 -40.60 14.85
C ASP A 478 17.92 -39.82 14.48
N GLY A 479 18.44 -38.99 15.40
CA GLY A 479 19.62 -38.15 15.19
C GLY A 479 19.35 -36.82 14.50
N THR A 480 18.10 -36.54 14.10
CA THR A 480 17.68 -35.20 13.67
C THR A 480 17.54 -34.28 14.88
N ARG A 481 17.66 -32.97 14.69
CA ARG A 481 17.43 -31.99 15.76
C ARG A 481 16.10 -31.29 15.54
N HIS A 482 15.47 -30.81 16.60
CA HIS A 482 14.27 -30.00 16.49
C HIS A 482 14.58 -28.53 16.79
N ALA A 483 14.09 -27.64 15.95
CA ALA A 483 14.15 -26.20 16.17
C ALA A 483 12.73 -25.66 16.31
N GLY A 484 12.52 -24.71 17.21
CA GLY A 484 11.18 -24.22 17.47
C GLY A 484 11.15 -22.95 18.29
N THR A 485 9.94 -22.51 18.57
CA THR A 485 9.67 -21.39 19.45
C THR A 485 9.47 -21.82 20.89
N SER A 486 9.68 -20.94 21.85
CA SER A 486 9.24 -21.13 23.24
C SER A 486 8.95 -19.80 23.92
N GLY A 487 8.17 -19.83 24.99
CA GLY A 487 7.84 -18.67 25.82
C GLY A 487 9.04 -18.07 26.57
N THR A 488 10.07 -18.88 26.83
CA THR A 488 11.28 -18.47 27.55
C THR A 488 12.53 -18.84 26.77
N GLN A 489 13.54 -17.97 26.85
CA GLN A 489 14.84 -18.18 26.18
C GLN A 489 15.58 -19.39 26.76
N GLU A 490 15.38 -19.72 28.04
CA GLU A 490 16.05 -20.84 28.72
C GLU A 490 15.65 -22.22 28.16
N LEU A 491 14.47 -22.31 27.54
CA LEU A 491 13.97 -23.55 26.93
C LEU A 491 14.48 -23.77 25.49
N VAL A 492 15.24 -22.82 24.94
CA VAL A 492 15.76 -22.90 23.58
C VAL A 492 17.26 -22.60 23.55
N GLY A 493 18.04 -23.57 23.05
CA GLY A 493 19.48 -23.44 22.84
C GLY A 493 19.84 -22.68 21.57
N GLU A 494 21.13 -22.41 21.37
CA GLU A 494 21.60 -21.88 20.09
C GLU A 494 21.50 -22.94 18.98
N ILE A 495 21.10 -22.51 17.79
CA ILE A 495 21.04 -23.38 16.61
C ILE A 495 22.44 -23.84 16.22
N GLN A 496 22.65 -25.16 16.21
CA GLN A 496 23.89 -25.81 15.82
C GLN A 496 24.02 -25.84 14.29
N THR A 497 25.03 -25.15 13.75
CA THR A 497 25.37 -25.18 12.33
C THR A 497 25.97 -26.54 11.95
N GLY A 498 25.60 -27.11 10.80
CA GLY A 498 26.04 -28.45 10.39
C GLY A 498 25.10 -29.59 10.77
N CYS A 499 24.07 -29.33 11.60
CA CYS A 499 23.07 -30.32 11.97
C CYS A 499 21.82 -30.23 11.08
N CYS A 500 21.22 -31.39 10.77
CA CYS A 500 19.93 -31.47 10.11
C CYS A 500 18.79 -31.32 11.13
N TYR A 501 17.83 -30.47 10.79
CA TYR A 501 16.64 -30.25 11.61
C TYR A 501 15.39 -30.70 10.86
N GLY A 502 14.54 -31.50 11.50
CA GLY A 502 13.35 -32.09 10.88
C GLY A 502 12.35 -32.64 11.88
#